data_AF-A0A2E6XBI7-F1
#
_entry.id   AF-A0A2E6XBI7-F1
#
_cell.length_a   1.000
_cell.length_b   1.000
_cell.length_c   1.000
_cell.angle_alpha   90.00
_cell.angle_beta   90.00
_cell.angle_gamma   90.00
#
_symmetry.space_group_name_H-M   'P 1'
#
loop_
_entity.id
_entity.type
_entity.pdbx_description
1 polymer ?
#
loop_
_entity_poly.entity_id
_entity_poly.type
_entity_poly.pdbx_seq_one_letter_code
_entity_poly.pdbx_strand_id
1 'polypeptide(L)'
;MIVRLYTGDDGQAYFEDLNVPAGDTEIVALQAGADMTYRRFPNGTFNDWHNAPRVQYVIVLSGQMEIGIGDGTKRMFNPGDILQVEDLTGQGHTTRSVGERIVASVGLAV
;
A
#
# COMPACT_ATOMS: atom_id res chain seq x y z
N MET A 1 -7.77 3.27 -8.36
CA MET A 1 -8.32 2.11 -7.61
C MET A 1 -7.86 2.19 -6.17
N ILE A 2 -8.63 1.66 -5.21
CA ILE A 2 -8.20 1.51 -3.82
C ILE A 2 -8.17 0.02 -3.50
N VAL A 3 -7.00 -0.49 -3.10
CA VAL A 3 -6.80 -1.91 -2.76
C VAL A 3 -6.30 -2.00 -1.34
N ARG A 4 -6.84 -2.92 -0.56
CA ARG A 4 -6.33 -3.31 0.75
C ARG A 4 -5.36 -4.47 0.62
N LEU A 5 -4.23 -4.37 1.31
CA LEU A 5 -3.26 -5.44 1.52
C LEU A 5 -3.26 -5.78 3.01
N TYR A 6 -3.61 -7.01 3.39
CA TYR A 6 -3.75 -7.41 4.79
C TYR A 6 -3.18 -8.81 5.04
N THR A 7 -2.81 -9.10 6.29
CA THR A 7 -2.39 -10.45 6.71
C THR A 7 -3.61 -11.30 7.03
N GLY A 8 -3.76 -12.45 6.38
CA GLY A 8 -4.79 -13.44 6.68
C GLY A 8 -4.46 -14.31 7.89
N ASP A 9 -5.41 -15.15 8.30
CA ASP A 9 -5.26 -16.03 9.47
C ASP A 9 -4.14 -17.07 9.33
N ASP A 10 -3.69 -17.33 8.11
CA ASP A 10 -2.57 -18.22 7.77
C ASP A 10 -1.19 -17.51 7.76
N GLY A 11 -1.16 -16.22 8.09
CA GLY A 11 0.06 -15.41 8.07
C GLY A 11 0.53 -15.00 6.67
N GLN A 12 -0.26 -15.22 5.62
CA GLN A 12 0.02 -14.75 4.27
C GLN A 12 -0.67 -13.41 3.98
N ALA A 13 -0.10 -12.64 3.05
CA ALA A 13 -0.70 -11.37 2.63
C ALA A 13 -1.73 -11.59 1.50
N TYR A 14 -2.83 -10.85 1.54
CA TYR A 14 -3.92 -10.92 0.57
C TYR A 14 -4.30 -9.53 0.06
N PHE A 15 -4.81 -9.49 -1.18
CA PHE A 15 -5.41 -8.30 -1.76
C PHE A 15 -6.93 -8.33 -1.68
N GLU A 16 -7.53 -7.20 -1.35
CA GLU A 16 -8.97 -6.96 -1.41
C GLU A 16 -9.24 -5.64 -2.14
N ASP A 17 -10.10 -5.67 -3.17
CA ASP A 17 -10.51 -4.44 -3.85
C ASP A 17 -11.57 -3.72 -3.02
N LEU A 18 -11.28 -2.48 -2.63
CA LEU A 18 -12.21 -1.69 -1.82
C LEU A 18 -13.15 -0.89 -2.72
N ASN A 19 -14.45 -1.05 -2.47
CA ASN A 19 -15.48 -0.22 -3.09
C ASN A 19 -15.70 1.04 -2.26
N VAL A 20 -14.97 2.09 -2.62
CA VAL A 20 -14.99 3.39 -1.93
C VAL A 20 -15.01 4.55 -2.94
N PRO A 21 -15.64 5.68 -2.56
CA PRO A 21 -16.40 5.89 -1.32
C PRO A 21 -17.76 5.18 -1.36
N ALA A 22 -18.25 4.74 -0.19
CA ALA A 22 -19.58 4.13 -0.07
C ALA A 22 -20.75 5.15 -0.18
N GLY A 23 -20.44 6.44 -0.32
CA GLY A 23 -21.37 7.56 -0.53
C GLY A 23 -20.68 8.75 -1.21
N ASP A 24 -21.28 9.94 -1.18
CA ASP A 24 -20.72 11.14 -1.86
C ASP A 24 -19.41 11.64 -1.24
N THR A 25 -19.19 11.37 0.06
CA THR A 25 -17.98 11.74 0.79
C THR A 25 -17.73 10.72 1.89
N GLU A 26 -16.49 10.28 2.01
CA GLU A 26 -16.04 9.40 3.07
C GLU A 26 -14.84 10.05 3.78
N ILE A 27 -14.97 10.23 5.09
CA ILE A 27 -13.90 10.79 5.92
C ILE A 27 -13.15 9.62 6.55
N VAL A 28 -11.86 9.52 6.26
CA VAL A 28 -10.99 8.51 6.85
C VAL A 28 -10.28 9.11 8.06
N ALA A 29 -10.38 8.43 9.21
CA ALA A 29 -9.68 8.81 10.42
C ALA A 29 -8.17 8.55 10.29
N LEU A 30 -7.37 9.57 10.56
CA LEU A 30 -5.91 9.46 10.57
C LEU A 30 -5.39 9.19 11.98
N GLN A 31 -4.20 8.60 12.07
CA GLN A 31 -3.50 8.48 13.35
C GLN A 31 -3.34 9.88 13.98
N ALA A 32 -3.53 9.99 15.29
CA ALA A 32 -3.39 11.27 15.98
C ALA A 32 -1.99 11.88 15.74
N GLY A 33 -1.96 13.10 15.20
CA GLY A 33 -0.70 13.77 14.81
C GLY A 33 -0.02 13.17 13.57
N ALA A 34 -0.74 12.46 12.70
CA ALA A 34 -0.18 11.90 11.48
C ALA A 34 0.37 12.98 10.54
N ASP A 35 1.61 12.79 10.10
CA ASP A 35 2.18 13.51 8.98
C ASP A 35 1.86 12.83 7.64
N MET A 36 1.71 13.65 6.60
CA MET A 36 1.80 13.18 5.22
C MET A 36 3.27 13.14 4.81
N THR A 37 3.74 11.99 4.35
CA THR A 37 5.13 11.80 3.92
C THR A 37 5.22 11.59 2.42
N TYR A 38 6.20 12.22 1.78
CA TYR A 38 6.52 11.98 0.37
C TYR A 38 7.83 11.20 0.29
N ARG A 39 7.85 10.15 -0.52
CA ARG A 39 9.04 9.33 -0.74
C ARG A 39 9.27 9.13 -2.22
N ARG A 40 10.53 9.26 -2.63
CA ARG A 40 11.00 9.01 -3.99
C ARG A 40 11.82 7.73 -3.99
N PHE A 41 11.58 6.88 -4.98
CA PHE A 41 12.31 5.64 -5.20
C PHE A 41 12.84 5.62 -6.64
N PRO A 42 14.14 5.40 -6.85
CA PRO A 42 14.70 5.18 -8.17
C PRO A 42 14.01 4.04 -8.93
N ASN A 43 14.10 4.06 -10.26
CA ASN A 43 13.65 2.96 -11.09
C ASN A 43 14.39 1.66 -10.72
N GLY A 44 13.64 0.56 -10.60
CA GLY A 44 14.20 -0.75 -10.28
C GLY A 44 14.50 -0.97 -8.80
N THR A 45 14.24 0.00 -7.91
CA THR A 45 14.31 -0.25 -6.46
C THR A 45 13.41 -1.43 -6.10
N PHE A 46 13.97 -2.39 -5.38
CA PHE A 46 13.28 -3.59 -4.93
C PHE A 46 13.45 -3.74 -3.43
N ASN A 47 12.34 -3.93 -2.74
CA ASN A 47 12.29 -4.35 -1.35
C ASN A 47 11.77 -5.78 -1.34
N ASP A 48 12.60 -6.70 -0.87
CA ASP A 48 12.22 -8.09 -0.67
C ASP A 48 11.17 -8.21 0.46
N TRP A 49 10.74 -9.42 0.81
CA TRP A 49 9.67 -9.68 1.78
C TRP A 49 9.78 -8.83 3.05
N HIS A 50 8.76 -8.02 3.32
CA HIS A 50 8.65 -7.17 4.49
C HIS A 50 7.18 -6.88 4.84
N ASN A 51 6.94 -6.50 6.09
CA ASN A 51 5.64 -6.05 6.57
C ASN A 51 5.50 -4.53 6.44
N ALA A 52 4.26 -4.06 6.35
CA ALA A 52 3.98 -2.64 6.54
C ALA A 52 4.33 -2.22 7.98
N PRO A 53 4.94 -1.02 8.19
CA PRO A 53 5.32 -0.57 9.53
C PRO A 53 4.13 -0.09 10.39
N ARG A 54 2.98 0.15 9.76
CA ARG A 54 1.71 0.59 10.37
C ARG A 54 0.59 0.53 9.33
N VAL A 55 -0.65 0.56 9.80
CA VAL A 55 -1.84 0.81 8.95
C VAL A 55 -1.71 2.20 8.32
N GLN A 56 -1.70 2.25 6.99
CA GLN A 56 -1.52 3.51 6.25
C GLN A 56 -2.09 3.43 4.84
N TYR A 57 -2.37 4.60 4.26
CA TYR A 57 -2.46 4.71 2.81
C TYR A 57 -1.09 4.97 2.19
N VAL A 58 -0.84 4.34 1.04
CA VAL A 58 0.23 4.67 0.10
C VAL A 58 -0.41 5.05 -1.23
N ILE A 59 -0.25 6.30 -1.63
CA ILE A 59 -0.83 6.89 -2.85
C ILE A 59 0.28 7.03 -3.87
N VAL A 60 0.15 6.38 -5.02
CA VAL A 60 1.14 6.50 -6.10
C VAL A 60 0.94 7.82 -6.83
N LEU A 61 1.98 8.64 -6.92
CA LEU A 61 1.92 9.97 -7.57
C LEU A 61 2.64 10.00 -8.92
N SER A 62 3.71 9.22 -9.07
CA SER A 62 4.44 9.04 -10.33
C SER A 62 5.11 7.68 -10.37
N GLY A 63 5.54 7.24 -11.55
CA GLY A 63 6.05 5.88 -11.76
C GLY A 63 4.98 4.84 -11.43
N GLN A 64 5.38 3.61 -11.18
CA GLN A 64 4.46 2.54 -10.78
C GLN A 64 5.06 1.69 -9.66
N MET A 65 4.18 1.10 -8.85
CA MET A 65 4.53 0.23 -7.73
C MET A 65 4.01 -1.18 -8.00
N GLU A 66 4.89 -2.16 -8.13
CA GLU A 66 4.51 -3.58 -8.12
C GLU A 66 4.49 -4.06 -6.66
N ILE A 67 3.41 -4.70 -6.25
CA ILE A 67 3.34 -5.44 -4.98
C ILE A 67 3.16 -6.92 -5.30
N GLY A 68 4.02 -7.77 -4.72
CA GLY A 68 3.91 -9.23 -4.82
C GLY A 68 3.61 -9.86 -3.46
N ILE A 69 2.75 -10.87 -3.45
CA ILE A 69 2.33 -11.63 -2.26
C ILE A 69 2.71 -13.12 -2.37
N GLY A 70 2.59 -13.87 -1.27
CA GLY A 70 3.16 -15.22 -1.11
C GLY A 70 2.69 -16.29 -2.09
N ASP A 71 1.49 -16.15 -2.65
CA ASP A 71 0.94 -17.07 -3.65
C ASP A 71 1.51 -16.83 -5.07
N GLY A 72 2.40 -15.85 -5.22
CA GLY A 72 2.99 -15.44 -6.50
C GLY A 72 2.17 -14.38 -7.26
N THR A 73 0.99 -14.00 -6.76
CA THR A 73 0.19 -12.92 -7.33
C THR A 73 0.94 -11.60 -7.23
N LYS A 74 0.88 -10.82 -8.30
CA LYS A 74 1.46 -9.48 -8.39
C LYS A 74 0.43 -8.49 -8.88
N ARG A 75 0.40 -7.31 -8.26
CA ARG A 75 -0.45 -6.18 -8.69
C ARG A 75 0.40 -4.96 -8.97
N MET A 76 0.11 -4.30 -10.09
CA MET A 76 0.73 -3.03 -10.49
C MET A 76 -0.19 -1.86 -10.14
N PHE A 77 0.34 -0.91 -9.39
CA PHE A 77 -0.33 0.33 -9.00
C PHE A 77 0.24 1.50 -9.82
N ASN A 78 -0.65 2.23 -10.47
CA ASN A 78 -0.37 3.37 -11.33
C ASN A 78 -0.54 4.69 -10.56
N PRO A 79 -0.08 5.82 -11.11
CA PRO A 79 -0.39 7.12 -10.54
C PRO A 79 -1.89 7.32 -10.32
N GLY A 80 -2.28 7.72 -9.11
CA GLY A 80 -3.67 7.85 -8.67
C GLY A 80 -4.24 6.61 -7.97
N ASP A 81 -3.58 5.46 -8.05
CA ASP A 81 -3.98 4.28 -7.28
C ASP A 81 -3.52 4.40 -5.81
N ILE A 82 -4.32 3.82 -4.92
CA ILE A 82 -4.13 3.86 -3.48
C ILE A 82 -4.03 2.43 -2.97
N LEU A 83 -3.02 2.17 -2.15
CA LEU A 83 -2.89 0.94 -1.38
C LEU A 83 -3.14 1.24 0.10
N GLN A 84 -4.16 0.63 0.69
CA GLN A 84 -4.34 0.54 2.14
C GLN A 84 -3.52 -0.64 2.64
N VAL A 85 -2.48 -0.38 3.41
CA VAL A 85 -1.51 -1.40 3.81
C VAL A 85 -1.70 -1.73 5.28
N GLU A 86 -2.02 -2.99 5.58
CA GLU A 86 -2.39 -3.55 6.89
C GLU A 86 -1.68 -4.86 7.21
N ASP A 87 -0.76 -5.32 6.36
CA ASP A 87 -0.03 -6.58 6.54
C ASP A 87 1.12 -6.43 7.54
N LEU A 88 0.76 -6.20 8.81
CA LEU A 88 1.71 -5.85 9.88
C LEU A 88 2.50 -7.06 10.41
N THR A 89 2.10 -8.28 10.06
CA THR A 89 2.67 -9.53 10.57
C THR A 89 2.72 -10.60 9.48
N GLY A 90 3.35 -11.74 9.76
CA GLY A 90 3.45 -12.85 8.80
C GLY A 90 4.52 -12.60 7.73
N GLN A 91 4.36 -13.20 6.55
CA GLN A 91 5.35 -13.07 5.46
C GLN A 91 5.44 -11.64 4.89
N GLY A 92 4.32 -10.92 4.88
CA GLY A 92 4.20 -9.60 4.29
C GLY A 92 4.20 -9.63 2.76
N HIS A 93 4.86 -8.65 2.14
CA HIS A 93 4.88 -8.47 0.70
C HIS A 93 6.25 -8.05 0.16
N THR A 94 6.41 -8.13 -1.16
CA THR A 94 7.53 -7.51 -1.88
C THR A 94 7.05 -6.22 -2.54
N THR A 95 7.96 -5.26 -2.73
CA THR A 95 7.68 -4.02 -3.47
C THR A 95 8.74 -3.76 -4.53
N ARG A 96 8.33 -3.45 -5.76
CA ARG A 96 9.24 -2.99 -6.83
C ARG A 96 8.79 -1.66 -7.42
N SER A 97 9.74 -0.76 -7.67
CA SER A 97 9.51 0.46 -8.45
C SER A 97 9.73 0.22 -9.95
N VAL A 98 8.77 0.65 -10.76
CA VAL A 98 8.90 0.74 -12.22
C VAL A 98 8.82 2.21 -12.64
N GLY A 99 9.87 2.72 -13.27
CA GLY A 99 10.08 4.16 -13.45
C GLY A 99 10.48 4.85 -12.14
N GLU A 100 10.66 6.17 -12.20
CA GLU A 100 10.90 6.98 -11.00
C GLU A 100 9.60 7.10 -10.20
N ARG A 101 9.50 6.33 -9.11
CA ARG A 101 8.29 6.24 -8.31
C ARG A 101 8.28 7.26 -7.19
N ILE A 102 7.23 8.06 -7.13
CA ILE A 102 6.94 8.94 -6.00
C ILE A 102 5.63 8.50 -5.37
N VAL A 103 5.61 8.38 -4.05
CA VAL A 103 4.41 8.08 -3.28
C VAL A 103 4.19 9.11 -2.19
N ALA A 104 2.92 9.40 -1.89
CA ALA A 104 2.51 10.00 -0.63
C ALA A 104 2.06 8.89 0.33
N SER A 105 2.29 9.04 1.62
CA SER A 105 1.81 8.07 2.62
C SER A 105 1.39 8.76 3.91
N VAL A 106 0.26 8.32 4.48
CA VAL A 106 -0.30 8.85 5.72
C VAL A 106 -0.81 7.71 6.60
N GLY A 107 -0.48 7.76 7.90
CA GLY A 107 -0.92 6.75 8.87
C GLY A 107 -2.41 6.87 9.19
N LEU A 108 -3.10 5.74 9.23
CA LEU A 108 -4.52 5.66 9.57
C LEU A 108 -4.70 5.37 11.06
N ALA A 109 -5.84 5.79 11.61
CA ALA A 109 -6.26 5.35 12.93
C ALA A 109 -6.62 3.85 12.89
N VAL A 110 -6.34 3.13 13.98
CA VAL A 110 -6.72 1.73 14.20
C VAL A 110 -7.62 1.60 15.39
#